data_AF-A0A1V5PFY5-F1
#
_entry.id   AF-A0A1V5PFY5-F1
#
_cell.length_a   1.000
_cell.length_b   1.000
_cell.length_c   1.000
_cell.angle_alpha   90.00
_cell.angle_beta   90.00
_cell.angle_gamma   90.00
#
_symmetry.space_group_name_H-M   'P 1'
#
loop_
_entity.id
_entity.type
_entity.pdbx_description
1 polymer ?
#
loop_
_entity_poly.entity_id
_entity_poly.type
_entity_poly.pdbx_seq_one_letter_code
_entity_poly.pdbx_strand_id
1 'polypeptide(L)'
;MKKTLSLLLCAIMAFSFTACGGSISNVKILEWKSQVYSKEEIESAIKVAAEYFKRGFFGCTLTSITYAGDEKISDYIDWAVRNDADDVIVLISSFDVGRKGGDGSLNPNSTYDGWMWILVRTKGGNWRHVDHGY
;
A
#
# COMPACT_ATOMS: atom_id res chain seq x y z
N MET A 1 39.89 17.71 -45.00
CA MET A 1 39.68 19.09 -44.52
C MET A 1 38.21 19.45 -44.66
N LYS A 2 37.60 19.97 -43.58
CA LYS A 2 36.30 20.70 -43.47
C LYS A 2 35.04 19.80 -43.58
N LYS A 3 34.48 19.32 -42.47
CA LYS A 3 33.56 20.00 -41.50
C LYS A 3 32.22 20.38 -42.13
N THR A 4 31.18 19.59 -41.85
CA THR A 4 29.84 20.13 -41.51
C THR A 4 29.18 19.22 -40.47
N LEU A 5 29.17 19.76 -39.25
CA LEU A 5 28.31 19.38 -38.14
C LEU A 5 26.86 19.74 -38.54
N SER A 6 25.94 18.79 -38.48
CA SER A 6 24.51 19.10 -38.50
C SER A 6 23.82 18.34 -37.39
N LEU A 7 23.56 19.06 -36.30
CA LEU A 7 22.66 18.68 -35.22
C LEU A 7 21.27 18.44 -35.81
N LEU A 8 20.68 17.26 -35.55
CA LEU A 8 19.23 17.12 -35.57
C LEU A 8 18.77 16.49 -34.26
N LEU A 9 18.33 17.41 -33.42
CA LEU A 9 17.74 17.31 -32.11
C LEU A 9 16.32 16.74 -32.27
N CYS A 10 16.10 15.45 -31.98
CA CYS A 10 14.76 14.89 -31.83
C CYS A 10 14.69 14.12 -30.52
N ALA A 11 14.36 14.86 -29.47
CA ALA A 11 13.63 14.46 -28.28
C ALA A 11 13.72 12.97 -27.90
N ILE A 12 14.80 12.59 -27.23
CA ILE A 12 14.68 11.53 -26.23
C ILE A 12 13.80 12.15 -25.15
N MET A 13 12.50 11.84 -25.22
CA MET A 13 11.57 12.03 -24.13
C MET A 13 12.21 11.35 -22.92
N ALA A 14 12.89 12.14 -22.10
CA ALA A 14 13.26 11.72 -20.76
C ALA A 14 11.92 11.45 -20.11
N PHE A 15 11.51 10.18 -20.10
CA PHE A 15 10.48 9.67 -19.21
C PHE A 15 11.01 9.96 -17.81
N SER A 16 10.75 11.16 -17.32
CA SER A 16 10.86 11.52 -15.93
C SER A 16 9.78 10.73 -15.22
N PHE A 17 10.04 9.44 -14.99
CA PHE A 17 9.41 8.67 -13.93
C PHE A 17 9.90 9.29 -12.61
N THR A 18 9.44 10.50 -12.30
CA THR A 18 9.29 10.88 -10.90
C THR A 18 8.15 10.01 -10.42
N ALA A 19 8.47 8.79 -10.01
CA ALA A 19 7.53 7.90 -9.34
C ALA A 19 7.16 8.57 -8.02
N CYS A 20 6.26 9.54 -8.05
CA CYS A 20 5.80 10.28 -6.86
C CYS A 20 4.74 9.49 -6.10
N GLY A 21 4.90 8.16 -6.00
CA GLY A 21 4.05 7.30 -5.19
C GLY A 21 4.14 7.58 -3.69
N GLY A 22 3.46 6.75 -2.90
CA GLY A 22 3.65 6.72 -1.46
C GLY A 22 5.05 6.21 -1.08
N SER A 23 5.63 6.79 -0.04
CA SER A 23 6.91 6.33 0.51
C SER A 23 6.70 5.17 1.48
N ILE A 24 7.47 4.09 1.31
CA ILE A 24 7.48 2.90 2.19
C ILE A 24 8.89 2.56 2.71
N SER A 25 9.84 3.49 2.64
CA SER A 25 11.25 3.21 2.92
C SER A 25 11.57 2.91 4.39
N ASN A 26 10.77 3.43 5.32
CA ASN A 26 11.03 3.37 6.76
C ASN A 26 9.82 2.80 7.54
N VAL A 27 9.04 1.93 6.91
CA VAL A 27 7.84 1.35 7.52
C VAL A 27 8.24 0.47 8.70
N LYS A 28 7.71 0.79 9.88
CA LYS A 28 7.84 -0.06 11.06
C LYS A 28 6.74 -1.12 11.04
N ILE A 29 7.14 -2.37 10.88
CA ILE A 29 6.25 -3.50 11.08
C ILE A 29 6.15 -3.71 12.60
N LEU A 30 4.98 -3.44 13.19
CA LEU A 30 4.78 -3.61 14.64
C LEU A 30 4.50 -5.07 14.96
N GLU A 31 4.77 -5.49 16.20
CA GLU A 31 4.49 -6.85 16.62
C GLU A 31 2.98 -7.16 16.64
N TRP A 32 2.64 -8.42 16.35
CA TRP A 32 1.28 -8.94 16.43
C TRP A 32 1.28 -10.32 17.10
N LYS A 33 0.08 -10.77 17.47
CA LYS A 33 -0.19 -12.16 17.86
C LYS A 33 -1.24 -12.73 16.93
N SER A 34 -1.07 -14.01 16.59
CA SER A 34 -1.97 -14.72 15.69
C SER A 34 -1.98 -16.20 16.06
N GLN A 35 -3.16 -16.78 16.10
CA GLN A 35 -3.42 -18.21 16.16
C GLN A 35 -3.97 -18.73 14.83
N VAL A 36 -4.44 -17.85 13.94
CA VAL A 36 -5.07 -18.23 12.66
C VAL A 36 -4.06 -18.21 11.51
N TYR A 37 -3.32 -17.12 11.36
CA TYR A 37 -2.36 -16.94 10.27
C TYR A 37 -0.91 -17.13 10.73
N SER A 38 -0.08 -17.71 9.86
CA SER A 38 1.36 -17.77 10.07
C SER A 38 1.99 -16.38 9.94
N LYS A 39 3.24 -16.27 10.41
CA LYS A 39 4.04 -15.05 10.24
C LYS A 39 4.18 -14.68 8.76
N GLU A 40 4.49 -15.66 7.91
CA GLU A 40 4.71 -15.48 6.47
C GLU A 40 3.43 -15.03 5.76
N GLU A 41 2.28 -15.55 6.17
CA GLU A 41 0.98 -15.16 5.61
C GLU A 41 0.68 -13.69 5.91
N ILE A 42 0.91 -13.26 7.16
CA ILE A 42 0.71 -11.87 7.58
C ILE A 42 1.72 -10.94 6.88
N GLU A 43 2.99 -11.30 6.83
CA GLU A 43 4.02 -10.53 6.12
C GLU A 43 3.71 -10.39 4.63
N SER A 44 3.17 -11.43 4.00
CA SER A 44 2.75 -11.37 2.59
C SER A 44 1.56 -10.43 2.38
N ALA A 45 0.61 -10.36 3.32
CA ALA A 45 -0.49 -9.40 3.29
C ALA A 45 0.03 -7.96 3.46
N ILE A 46 0.93 -7.74 4.43
CA ILE A 46 1.60 -6.44 4.65
C ILE A 46 2.31 -5.98 3.38
N LYS A 47 3.00 -6.88 2.69
CA LYS A 47 3.65 -6.57 1.41
C LYS A 47 2.65 -6.10 0.36
N VAL A 48 1.49 -6.75 0.24
CA VAL A 48 0.43 -6.34 -0.71
C VAL A 48 -0.10 -4.95 -0.37
N ALA A 49 -0.38 -4.67 0.90
CA ALA A 49 -0.82 -3.34 1.35
C ALA A 49 0.23 -2.25 1.12
N ALA A 50 1.50 -2.50 1.48
CA ALA A 50 2.59 -1.55 1.27
C ALA A 50 2.84 -1.25 -0.21
N GLU A 51 2.76 -2.26 -1.08
CA GLU A 51 2.86 -2.07 -2.53
C GLU A 51 1.66 -1.31 -3.11
N TYR A 52 0.45 -1.53 -2.57
CA TYR A 52 -0.71 -0.71 -2.91
C TYR A 52 -0.49 0.75 -2.47
N PHE A 53 -0.07 0.97 -1.22
CA PHE A 53 0.23 2.28 -0.67
C PHE A 53 1.23 3.04 -1.56
N LYS A 54 2.33 2.38 -1.91
CA LYS A 54 3.36 2.93 -2.78
C LYS A 54 2.81 3.41 -4.12
N ARG A 55 1.82 2.74 -4.69
CA ARG A 55 1.22 3.12 -5.99
C ARG A 55 0.11 4.15 -5.88
N GLY A 56 -0.66 4.15 -4.79
CA GLY A 56 -1.91 4.92 -4.65
C GLY A 56 -1.82 6.15 -3.75
N PHE A 57 -0.92 6.17 -2.77
CA PHE A 57 -0.90 7.18 -1.70
C PHE A 57 0.19 8.22 -1.99
N PHE A 58 0.05 8.90 -3.13
CA PHE A 58 1.00 9.90 -3.62
C PHE A 58 1.31 10.94 -2.54
N GLY A 59 2.59 11.28 -2.36
CA GLY A 59 3.00 12.29 -1.37
C GLY A 59 2.72 11.94 0.09
N CYS A 60 2.32 10.70 0.40
CA CYS A 60 2.19 10.18 1.75
C CYS A 60 3.39 9.31 2.12
N THR A 61 3.63 9.13 3.41
CA THR A 61 4.71 8.27 3.94
C THR A 61 4.14 7.29 4.94
N LEU A 62 4.16 5.99 4.62
CA LEU A 62 3.75 4.93 5.52
C LEU A 62 4.78 4.81 6.65
N THR A 63 4.34 4.98 7.90
CA THR A 63 5.23 5.02 9.08
C THR A 63 5.20 3.71 9.85
N SER A 64 4.02 3.09 9.96
CA SER A 64 3.87 1.78 10.59
C SER A 64 2.74 0.97 9.97
N ILE A 65 2.83 -0.35 10.11
CA ILE A 65 1.76 -1.29 9.75
C ILE A 65 1.83 -2.52 10.64
N THR A 66 0.68 -3.07 10.98
CA THR A 66 0.56 -4.30 11.76
C THR A 66 -0.69 -5.09 11.39
N TYR A 67 -0.71 -6.36 11.78
CA TYR A 67 -1.93 -7.15 11.74
C TYR A 67 -2.90 -6.68 12.84
N ALA A 68 -4.17 -6.49 12.46
CA ALA A 68 -5.18 -5.97 13.36
C ALA A 68 -5.63 -6.97 14.44
N GLY A 69 -5.27 -8.25 14.29
CA GLY A 69 -5.63 -9.32 15.23
C GLY A 69 -6.73 -10.26 14.69
N ASP A 70 -6.73 -11.49 15.19
CA ASP A 70 -7.67 -12.55 14.78
C ASP A 70 -9.13 -12.21 15.08
N GLU A 71 -9.37 -11.35 16.07
CA GLU A 71 -10.70 -10.85 16.42
C GLU A 71 -11.38 -10.11 15.26
N LYS A 72 -10.60 -9.57 14.30
CA LYS A 72 -11.15 -8.89 13.13
C LYS A 72 -11.67 -9.83 12.06
N ILE A 73 -11.36 -11.13 12.12
CA ILE A 73 -11.80 -12.08 11.11
C ILE A 73 -13.32 -12.19 11.10
N SER A 74 -13.96 -12.34 12.28
CA SER A 74 -15.42 -12.44 12.37
C SER A 74 -16.13 -11.16 11.94
N ASP A 75 -15.55 -10.00 12.26
CA ASP A 75 -16.11 -8.68 11.91
C ASP A 75 -16.08 -8.45 10.38
N TYR A 76 -15.14 -9.07 9.67
CA TYR A 76 -14.87 -8.79 8.26
C TYR A 76 -15.09 -9.99 7.32
N ILE A 77 -15.53 -11.16 7.81
CA ILE A 77 -15.64 -12.38 6.99
C ILE A 77 -16.54 -12.20 5.75
N ASP A 78 -17.58 -11.36 5.85
CA ASP A 78 -18.45 -11.01 4.72
C ASP A 78 -17.68 -10.39 3.54
N TRP A 79 -16.55 -9.73 3.78
CA TRP A 79 -15.70 -9.20 2.71
C TRP A 79 -15.11 -10.31 1.87
N ALA A 80 -14.71 -11.44 2.46
CA ALA A 80 -14.25 -12.60 1.71
C ALA A 80 -15.38 -13.17 0.85
N VAL A 81 -16.57 -13.38 1.45
CA VAL A 81 -17.76 -13.92 0.75
C VAL A 81 -18.15 -13.05 -0.45
N ARG A 82 -18.25 -11.73 -0.28
CA ARG A 82 -18.63 -10.79 -1.36
C ARG A 82 -17.56 -10.64 -2.46
N ASN A 83 -16.35 -11.13 -2.21
CA ASN A 83 -15.22 -11.06 -3.13
C ASN A 83 -14.82 -12.45 -3.68
N ASP A 84 -15.68 -13.46 -3.55
CA ASP A 84 -15.44 -14.84 -3.99
C ASP A 84 -14.11 -15.41 -3.43
N ALA A 85 -13.88 -15.17 -2.14
CA ALA A 85 -12.67 -15.54 -1.41
C ALA A 85 -13.01 -16.35 -0.15
N ASP A 86 -12.00 -17.02 0.40
CA ASP A 86 -12.14 -17.89 1.57
C ASP A 86 -11.69 -17.22 2.87
N ASP A 87 -10.62 -16.41 2.79
CA ASP A 87 -10.00 -15.77 3.95
C ASP A 87 -10.04 -14.23 3.80
N VAL A 88 -10.13 -13.55 4.95
CA VAL A 88 -9.94 -12.10 5.08
C VAL A 88 -8.89 -11.79 6.14
N ILE A 89 -8.05 -10.81 5.85
CA ILE A 89 -7.08 -10.26 6.80
C ILE A 89 -7.22 -8.75 6.83
N VAL A 90 -7.22 -8.20 8.05
CA VAL A 90 -7.26 -6.76 8.30
C VAL A 90 -5.91 -6.31 8.84
N LEU A 91 -5.34 -5.30 8.21
CA LEU A 91 -4.13 -4.62 8.69
C LEU A 91 -4.48 -3.22 9.16
N ILE A 92 -3.75 -2.72 10.14
CA ILE A 92 -3.86 -1.33 10.60
C ILE A 92 -2.53 -0.64 10.39
N SER A 93 -2.58 0.61 9.90
CA SER A 93 -1.40 1.41 9.62
C SER A 93 -1.48 2.83 10.18
N SER A 94 -0.32 3.46 10.26
CA SER A 94 -0.17 4.90 10.39
C SER A 94 0.63 5.45 9.23
N PHE A 95 0.26 6.64 8.74
CA PHE A 95 1.00 7.34 7.69
C PHE A 95 0.87 8.86 7.79
N ASP A 96 1.88 9.56 7.30
CA ASP A 96 1.90 11.02 7.21
C ASP A 96 1.52 11.50 5.81
N VAL A 97 0.78 12.61 5.74
CA VAL A 97 0.37 13.24 4.49
C VAL A 97 1.21 14.50 4.26
N GLY A 98 1.92 14.53 3.13
CA GLY A 98 2.72 15.70 2.76
C GLY A 98 1.87 16.95 2.49
N ARG A 99 2.55 18.10 2.37
CA ARG A 99 1.92 19.43 2.19
C ARG A 99 0.94 19.56 1.02
N LYS A 100 1.04 18.69 0.02
CA LYS A 100 0.15 18.71 -1.16
C LYS A 100 -1.14 17.90 -0.99
N GLY A 101 -1.34 17.19 0.13
CA GLY A 101 -2.58 16.45 0.40
C GLY A 101 -2.75 15.17 -0.42
N GLY A 102 -1.66 14.62 -0.95
CA GLY A 102 -1.68 13.51 -1.90
C GLY A 102 -2.45 13.84 -3.18
N ASP A 103 -3.53 13.10 -3.46
CA ASP A 103 -4.42 13.31 -4.61
C ASP A 103 -5.57 14.30 -4.31
N GLY A 104 -5.61 14.85 -3.10
CA GLY A 104 -6.64 15.78 -2.63
C GLY A 104 -7.73 15.14 -1.78
N SER A 105 -7.75 13.82 -1.60
CA SER A 105 -8.68 13.11 -0.71
C SER A 105 -8.26 13.15 0.77
N LEU A 106 -7.00 13.47 1.05
CA LEU A 106 -6.40 13.46 2.38
C LEU A 106 -6.05 14.88 2.84
N ASN A 107 -6.14 15.11 4.15
CA ASN A 107 -5.79 16.40 4.75
C ASN A 107 -4.28 16.65 4.65
N PRO A 108 -3.83 17.76 4.04
CA PRO A 108 -2.40 18.06 3.98
C PRO A 108 -1.79 18.31 5.37
N ASN A 109 -0.54 17.88 5.58
CA ASN A 109 0.22 18.06 6.84
C ASN A 109 -0.45 17.42 8.06
N SER A 110 -1.08 16.26 7.90
CA SER A 110 -1.65 15.49 9.00
C SER A 110 -1.09 14.07 9.07
N THR A 111 -1.33 13.41 10.18
CA THR A 111 -1.07 11.98 10.38
C THR A 111 -2.41 11.26 10.44
N TYR A 112 -2.50 10.13 9.73
CA TYR A 112 -3.64 9.24 9.75
C TYR A 112 -3.23 7.99 10.51
N ASP A 113 -3.81 7.80 11.70
CA ASP A 113 -3.60 6.62 12.54
C ASP A 113 -4.82 5.70 12.47
N GLY A 114 -4.60 4.40 12.62
CA GLY A 114 -5.72 3.44 12.64
C GLY A 114 -6.30 3.15 11.26
N TRP A 115 -5.61 3.54 10.18
CA TRP A 115 -6.09 3.32 8.82
C TRP A 115 -6.10 1.83 8.49
N MET A 116 -7.27 1.30 8.10
CA MET A 116 -7.47 -0.12 7.88
C MET A 116 -7.20 -0.50 6.42
N TRP A 117 -6.67 -1.70 6.23
CA TRP A 117 -6.54 -2.36 4.93
C TRP A 117 -7.25 -3.70 4.98
N ILE A 118 -8.15 -3.94 4.03
CA ILE A 118 -8.91 -5.18 3.93
C ILE A 118 -8.36 -5.95 2.73
N LEU A 119 -7.80 -7.12 3.00
CA LEU A 119 -7.28 -8.02 1.98
C LEU A 119 -8.00 -9.35 2.08
N VAL A 120 -8.24 -9.98 0.93
CA VAL A 120 -8.89 -11.29 0.84
C VAL A 120 -8.04 -12.24 0.00
N ARG A 121 -8.23 -13.54 0.17
CA ARG A 121 -7.66 -14.55 -0.72
C ARG A 121 -8.54 -15.79 -0.80
N THR A 122 -8.42 -16.53 -1.88
CA THR A 122 -8.84 -17.93 -1.88
C THR A 122 -7.84 -18.76 -1.06
N LYS A 123 -8.27 -19.89 -0.53
CA LYS A 123 -7.47 -20.76 0.34
C LYS A 123 -6.16 -21.16 -0.33
N GLY A 124 -5.03 -20.83 0.31
CA GLY A 124 -3.68 -21.08 -0.21
C GLY A 124 -3.27 -20.20 -1.41
N GLY A 125 -4.11 -19.24 -1.81
CA GLY A 125 -3.82 -18.26 -2.85
C GLY A 125 -3.09 -17.02 -2.32
N ASN A 126 -2.85 -16.07 -3.22
CA ASN A 126 -2.24 -14.78 -2.89
C ASN A 126 -3.28 -13.81 -2.32
N TRP A 127 -2.85 -12.96 -1.37
CA TRP A 127 -3.66 -11.84 -0.90
C TRP A 127 -3.94 -10.83 -2.01
N ARG A 128 -5.16 -10.32 -2.00
CA ARG A 128 -5.64 -9.24 -2.86
C ARG A 128 -6.24 -8.14 -1.99
N HIS A 129 -5.77 -6.92 -2.18
CA HIS A 129 -6.41 -5.73 -1.62
C HIS A 129 -7.81 -5.54 -2.19
N VAL A 130 -8.81 -5.32 -1.33
CA VAL A 130 -10.19 -5.06 -1.74
C VAL A 130 -10.71 -3.70 -1.27
N ASP A 131 -10.25 -3.20 -0.13
CA ASP A 131 -10.62 -1.88 0.36
C ASP A 131 -9.66 -1.36 1.45
N HIS A 132 -9.77 -0.07 1.76
CA HIS A 132 -9.03 0.59 2.85
C HIS A 132 -9.75 1.85 3.35
N GLY A 133 -9.48 2.26 4.59
CA GLY A 133 -10.05 3.50 5.15
C GLY A 133 -10.41 3.39 6.63
N TYR A 134 -11.38 4.21 7.05
CA TYR A 134 -11.99 4.23 8.39
C TYR A 134 -13.39 3.63 8.38
#